data_AF-A0A087TE60-F1
#
_entry.id   AF-A0A087TE60-F1
#
_cell.length_a   1.000
_cell.length_b   1.000
_cell.length_c   1.000
_cell.angle_alpha   90.00
_cell.angle_beta   90.00
_cell.angle_gamma   90.00
#
_symmetry.space_group_name_H-M   'P 1'
#
loop_
_entity.id
_entity.type
_entity.pdbx_description
1 polymer ?
#
loop_
_entity_poly.entity_id
_entity_poly.type
_entity_poly.pdbx_seq_one_letter_code
_entity_poly.pdbx_strand_id
1 'polypeptide(L)'
;MKPKYEDNATLLFTDTESLCYLAETKDIYAHTKDDCYLFDSSDYLEDHALFSSTNKKVLWEIKDELSGEVAQEFVKLKAKMYSLQISSQ
;
A
#
# COMPACT_ATOMS: atom_id res chain seq x y z
N MET A 1 9.54 0.35 -5.94
CA MET A 1 8.54 -0.07 -6.95
C MET A 1 9.20 -0.47 -8.26
N LYS A 2 9.52 0.44 -9.20
CA LYS A 2 10.14 0.08 -10.50
C LYS A 2 11.38 -0.84 -10.45
N PRO A 3 12.40 -0.61 -9.62
CA PRO A 3 13.57 -1.49 -9.59
C PRO A 3 13.32 -2.83 -8.89
N LYS A 4 12.25 -2.96 -8.10
CA LYS A 4 11.93 -4.18 -7.32
C LYS A 4 10.91 -5.07 -8.05
N TYR A 5 10.04 -4.47 -8.86
CA TYR A 5 8.95 -5.16 -9.56
C TYR A 5 9.06 -5.07 -11.08
N GLU A 6 9.97 -4.27 -11.65
CA GLU A 6 10.17 -4.08 -13.09
C GLU A 6 8.85 -3.89 -13.85
N ASP A 7 8.48 -4.83 -14.71
CA ASP A 7 7.24 -4.83 -15.50
C ASP A 7 6.00 -5.29 -14.72
N ASN A 8 6.17 -5.88 -13.53
CA ASN A 8 5.08 -6.37 -12.68
C ASN A 8 4.44 -5.27 -11.82
N ALA A 9 4.83 -4.00 -12.00
CA ALA A 9 4.24 -2.87 -11.28
C ALA A 9 3.70 -1.80 -12.24
N THR A 10 2.38 -1.67 -12.28
CA THR A 10 1.68 -0.63 -13.05
C THR A 10 1.22 0.50 -12.13
N LEU A 11 1.65 1.72 -12.40
CA LEU A 11 1.18 2.90 -11.67
C LEU A 11 -0.25 3.26 -12.09
N LEU A 12 -1.20 3.21 -11.15
CA LEU A 12 -2.61 3.53 -11.39
C LEU A 12 -2.87 5.04 -11.21
N PHE A 13 -2.42 5.61 -10.09
CA PHE A 13 -2.49 7.05 -9.86
C PHE A 13 -1.50 7.56 -8.82
N THR A 14 -1.29 8.88 -8.88
CA THR A 14 -0.62 9.68 -7.87
C THR A 14 -1.50 10.87 -7.54
N ASP A 15 -1.73 11.13 -6.27
CA ASP A 15 -2.25 12.40 -5.73
C ASP A 15 -1.25 12.95 -4.71
N THR A 16 -1.42 14.21 -4.32
CA THR A 16 -0.49 15.03 -3.52
C THR A 16 0.33 14.27 -2.46
N GLU A 17 -0.30 13.35 -1.74
CA GLU A 17 0.33 12.57 -0.66
C GLU A 17 0.06 11.06 -0.77
N SER A 18 -0.56 10.59 -1.85
CA SER A 18 -0.93 9.18 -2.03
C SER A 18 -0.56 8.65 -3.41
N LEU A 19 -0.21 7.37 -3.47
CA LEU A 19 0.13 6.66 -4.68
C LEU A 19 -0.57 5.31 -4.68
N CYS A 20 -1.00 4.85 -5.84
CA CYS A 20 -1.58 3.54 -6.01
C CYS A 20 -0.92 2.82 -7.17
N TYR A 21 -0.40 1.64 -6.87
CA TYR A 21 0.24 0.74 -7.82
C TYR A 21 -0.52 -0.57 -7.85
N LEU A 22 -0.71 -1.11 -9.05
CA LEU A 22 -1.04 -2.51 -9.25
C LEU A 22 0.28 -3.29 -9.30
N ALA A 23 0.54 -4.12 -8.29
CA ALA A 23 1.70 -4.98 -8.25
C ALA A 23 1.28 -6.44 -8.43
N GLU A 24 1.78 -7.10 -9.47
CA GLU A 24 1.58 -8.52 -9.70
C GLU A 24 2.63 -9.31 -8.91
N THR A 25 2.28 -9.70 -7.67
CA THR A 25 3.14 -10.50 -6.80
C THR A 25 2.36 -11.58 -6.07
N LYS A 26 3.07 -12.62 -5.61
CA LYS A 26 2.48 -13.71 -4.81
C LYS A 26 2.16 -13.26 -3.38
N ASP A 27 3.00 -12.40 -2.81
CA ASP A 27 2.84 -11.92 -1.44
C ASP A 27 3.46 -10.52 -1.32
N ILE A 28 2.61 -9.50 -1.26
CA ILE A 28 3.04 -8.11 -1.09
C ILE A 28 3.55 -7.85 0.34
N TYR A 29 2.96 -8.52 1.32
CA TYR A 29 3.25 -8.30 2.74
C TYR A 29 4.65 -8.79 3.10
N ALA A 30 5.10 -9.91 2.52
CA ALA A 30 6.47 -10.38 2.67
C ALA A 30 7.50 -9.35 2.19
N HIS A 31 7.24 -8.69 1.05
CA HIS A 31 8.13 -7.65 0.52
C HIS A 31 8.08 -6.36 1.35
N THR A 32 6.91 -5.99 1.87
CA THR A 32 6.75 -4.87 2.82
C THR A 32 7.48 -5.15 4.12
N LYS A 33 7.58 -6.41 4.55
CA LYS A 33 8.32 -6.81 5.74
C LYS A 33 9.83 -6.56 5.62
N ASP A 34 10.41 -6.87 4.46
CA ASP A 34 11.83 -6.56 4.17
C ASP A 34 12.09 -5.05 4.18
N ASP A 35 11.13 -4.26 3.69
CA ASP A 35 11.23 -2.79 3.61
C ASP A 35 10.52 -2.09 4.79
N CYS A 36 10.31 -2.77 5.92
CA CYS A 36 9.43 -2.30 7.01
C CYS A 36 9.82 -0.92 7.56
N TYR A 37 11.10 -0.55 7.46
CA TYR A 37 11.63 0.75 7.86
C TYR A 37 11.12 1.94 7.02
N LEU A 38 10.53 1.69 5.84
CA LEU A 38 9.95 2.72 4.98
C LEU A 38 8.45 2.93 5.21
N PHE A 39 7.80 2.02 5.95
CA PHE A 39 6.36 1.99 6.08
C PHE A 39 5.91 2.24 7.51
N ASP A 40 4.83 3.01 7.65
CA ASP A 40 4.06 3.10 8.89
C ASP A 40 3.00 1.99 8.88
N SER A 41 3.24 0.94 9.67
CA SER A 41 2.32 -0.18 9.86
C SER A 41 1.61 -0.14 11.23
N SER A 42 1.49 1.05 11.82
CA SER A 42 0.85 1.20 13.13
C SER A 42 -0.67 1.16 13.09
N ASP A 43 -1.26 1.21 11.89
CA ASP A 43 -2.71 1.16 11.65
C ASP A 43 -3.25 -0.25 11.40
N TYR A 44 -2.37 -1.24 11.21
CA TYR A 44 -2.80 -2.63 11.11
C TYR A 44 -3.39 -3.13 12.44
N LEU A 45 -4.24 -4.16 12.38
CA LEU A 45 -4.70 -4.87 13.57
C LEU A 45 -3.51 -5.49 14.33
N GLU A 46 -3.59 -5.53 15.66
CA GLU A 46 -2.50 -6.06 16.52
C GLU A 46 -2.14 -7.53 16.22
N ASP A 47 -3.08 -8.29 15.62
CA ASP A 47 -2.89 -9.68 15.21
C ASP A 47 -2.13 -9.81 13.87
N HIS A 48 -1.96 -8.72 13.12
CA HIS A 48 -1.36 -8.75 11.80
C HIS A 48 0.17 -8.88 11.86
N ALA A 49 0.75 -9.74 11.02
CA ALA A 49 2.18 -10.05 11.01
C ALA A 49 3.11 -8.85 10.70
N LEU A 50 2.56 -7.76 10.17
CA LEU A 50 3.28 -6.52 9.88
C LEU A 50 3.04 -5.39 10.90
N PHE A 51 2.17 -5.60 11.89
CA PHE A 51 1.88 -4.57 12.89
C PHE A 51 3.16 -4.16 13.62
N SER A 52 3.48 -2.88 13.55
CA SER A 52 4.60 -2.29 14.28
C SER A 52 4.30 -0.85 14.64
N SER A 53 4.53 -0.49 15.90
CA SER A 53 4.37 0.88 16.39
C SER A 53 5.64 1.72 16.27
N THR A 54 6.74 1.14 15.79
CA THR A 54 8.06 1.79 15.70
C THR A 54 8.05 3.05 14.85
N ASN A 55 7.25 3.04 13.79
CA ASN A 55 7.26 3.99 12.68
C ASN A 55 6.06 4.97 12.74
N LYS A 56 5.36 5.02 13.87
CA LYS A 56 4.13 5.79 14.00
C LYS A 56 4.36 7.29 13.81
N LYS A 57 3.82 7.85 12.72
CA LYS A 57 3.86 9.29 12.36
C LYS A 57 5.26 9.86 12.14
N VAL A 58 6.22 9.04 11.70
CA VAL A 58 7.55 9.55 11.33
C VAL A 58 7.46 10.25 9.97
N LEU A 59 8.16 11.37 9.82
CA LEU A 59 8.24 12.09 8.55
C LEU A 59 8.96 11.23 7.50
N TRP A 60 8.45 11.25 6.26
CA TRP A 60 8.94 10.51 5.08
C TRP A 60 8.54 9.04 4.97
N GLU A 61 7.80 8.51 5.93
CA GLU A 61 7.29 7.14 5.85
C GLU A 61 5.95 7.07 5.12
N ILE A 62 5.76 5.97 4.39
CA ILE A 62 4.54 5.71 3.63
C ILE A 62 3.61 4.88 4.50
N LYS A 63 2.39 5.36 4.73
CA LYS A 63 1.35 4.58 5.40
C LYS A 63 0.57 3.73 4.39
N ASP A 64 0.07 2.59 4.84
CA ASP A 64 -0.99 1.88 4.13
C ASP A 64 -2.34 2.56 4.42
N GLU A 65 -3.04 3.03 3.37
CA GLU A 65 -4.34 3.68 3.52
C GLU A 65 -5.50 2.69 3.68
N LEU A 66 -5.27 1.41 3.38
CA LEU A 66 -6.29 0.36 3.46
C LEU A 66 -6.19 -0.44 4.75
N SER A 67 -5.23 -0.12 5.63
CA SER A 67 -5.03 -0.77 6.93
C SER A 67 -5.00 -2.31 6.85
N GLY A 68 -4.43 -2.85 5.77
CA GLY A 68 -4.37 -4.29 5.48
C GLY A 68 -5.54 -4.90 4.70
N GLU A 69 -6.54 -4.10 4.34
CA GLU A 69 -7.58 -4.55 3.39
C GLU A 69 -7.04 -4.61 1.97
N VAL A 70 -7.42 -5.67 1.25
CA VAL A 70 -6.95 -5.89 -0.12
C VAL A 70 -7.88 -5.17 -1.10
N ALA A 71 -7.30 -4.28 -1.90
CA ALA A 71 -7.99 -3.68 -3.05
C ALA A 71 -8.24 -4.75 -4.13
N GLN A 72 -9.51 -4.96 -4.49
CA GLN A 72 -9.90 -5.90 -5.54
C GLN A 72 -10.02 -5.22 -6.90
N GLU A 73 -10.67 -4.06 -6.94
CA GLU A 73 -10.97 -3.37 -8.19
C GLU A 73 -10.70 -1.87 -8.05
N PHE A 74 -10.21 -1.27 -9.12
CA PHE A 74 -9.89 0.15 -9.17
C PHE A 74 -10.41 0.76 -10.47
N VAL A 75 -11.12 1.88 -10.36
CA VAL A 75 -11.61 2.66 -11.50
C VAL A 75 -11.22 4.12 -11.33
N LYS A 76 -10.65 4.72 -12.37
CA LYS A 76 -10.30 6.14 -12.40
C LYS A 76 -10.83 6.79 -13.66
N LEU A 77 -11.56 7.89 -13.48
CA LEU A 77 -12.15 8.65 -14.58
C LEU A 77 -11.37 9.95 -14.84
N LYS A 78 -10.94 10.63 -13.77
CA LYS A 78 -10.22 11.90 -13.84
C LYS A 78 -9.26 12.05 -12.65
N ALA A 79 -8.35 13.02 -12.71
CA ALA A 79 -7.60 13.46 -11.54
C ALA A 79 -8.58 13.80 -10.39
N LYS A 80 -8.31 13.26 -9.19
CA LYS A 80 -9.17 13.38 -8.00
C LYS A 80 -10.57 12.77 -8.16
N MET A 81 -10.77 11.86 -9.11
CA MET A 81 -12.03 11.14 -9.32
C MET A 81 -11.74 9.67 -9.62
N TYR A 82 -11.77 8.87 -8.56
CA TYR A 82 -11.51 7.43 -8.59
C TYR A 82 -12.38 6.71 -7.57
N SER A 83 -12.56 5.41 -7.78
CA SER A 83 -13.24 4.49 -6.89
C SER A 83 -12.37 3.25 -6.71
N LEU A 84 -12.30 2.78 -5.47
CA LEU A 84 -11.55 1.60 -5.08
C LEU A 84 -12.52 0.67 -4.35
N GLN A 85 -12.58 -0.59 -4.79
CA GLN A 85 -13.32 -1.63 -4.11
C GLN A 85 -12.36 -2.44 -3.27
N ILE A 86 -12.65 -2.54 -1.98
CA ILE A 86 -11.90 -3.31 -1.00
C ILE A 86 -12.67 -4.57 -0.65
N SER A 87 -11.99 -5.70 -0.51
CA SER A 87 -12.56 -6.86 0.15
C SER A 87 -12.23 -6.80 1.62
N SER A 88 -13.24 -6.48 2.43
CA SER A 88 -13.23 -6.77 3.85
C SER A 88 -13.43 -8.27 4.03
N GLN A 89 -12.49 -8.94 4.69
CA GLN A 89 -12.62 -10.34 5.13
C GLN A 89 -13.23 -10.41 6.52
#